data_AF-A0A5E6NVC9-F1
#
_entry.id   AF-A0A5E6NVC9-F1
#
_cell.length_a   1.000
_cell.length_b   1.000
_cell.length_c   1.000
_cell.angle_alpha   90.00
_cell.angle_beta   90.00
_cell.angle_gamma   90.00
#
_symmetry.space_group_name_H-M   'P 1'
#
loop_
_entity.id
_entity.type
_entity.pdbx_description
1 polymer ?
#
loop_
_entity_poly.entity_id
_entity_poly.type
_entity_poly.pdbx_seq_one_letter_code
_entity_poly.pdbx_strand_id
1 'polypeptide(L)'
;MRNIAISEAVAEFGLYYAPDPSSQIACTIGGNVAENSGGVHCLKYGLTVHNVEAVKMLTIDGEELILSRQDEGLGLLALMNGSEGLLVL
;
A
#
# COMPACT_ATOMS: atom_id res chain seq x y z
N MET A 1 3.76 2.98 10.37
CA MET A 1 4.94 3.63 9.77
C MET A 1 4.47 4.73 8.82
N ARG A 2 5.13 5.90 8.79
CA ARG A 2 4.87 6.97 7.82
C ARG A 2 5.35 6.56 6.42
N ASN A 3 4.72 7.06 5.36
CA ASN A 3 5.15 6.75 3.98
C ASN A 3 6.62 7.12 3.76
N ILE A 4 6.98 8.39 3.97
CA ILE A 4 8.34 8.88 3.70
C ILE A 4 9.43 8.11 4.44
N ALA A 5 9.09 7.51 5.60
CA ALA A 5 10.03 6.74 6.41
C ALA A 5 10.56 5.50 5.69
N ILE A 6 9.83 4.93 4.71
CA ILE A 6 10.36 3.84 3.88
C ILE A 6 11.52 4.35 3.04
N SER A 7 11.31 5.43 2.29
CA SER A 7 12.33 6.02 1.43
C SER A 7 13.53 6.50 2.21
N GLU A 8 13.32 7.11 3.39
CA GLU A 8 14.40 7.48 4.32
C GLU A 8 15.24 6.26 4.74
N ALA A 9 14.58 5.14 5.06
CA ALA A 9 15.26 3.93 5.53
C ALA A 9 16.07 3.20 4.46
N VAL A 10 15.75 3.37 3.17
CA VAL A 10 16.45 2.69 2.07
C VAL A 10 17.28 3.64 1.19
N ALA A 11 17.39 4.91 1.59
CA ALA A 11 18.06 5.95 0.82
C ALA A 11 19.55 5.63 0.53
N GLU A 12 20.24 4.96 1.47
CA GLU A 12 21.65 4.57 1.29
C GLU A 12 21.86 3.58 0.12
N PHE A 13 20.81 2.85 -0.27
CA PHE A 13 20.85 1.92 -1.40
C PHE A 13 20.45 2.57 -2.73
N GLY A 14 20.19 3.88 -2.75
CA GLY A 14 19.67 4.58 -3.93
C GLY A 14 18.23 4.17 -4.28
N LEU A 15 17.50 3.61 -3.32
CA LEU A 15 16.12 3.15 -3.46
C LEU A 15 15.16 4.16 -2.81
N TYR A 16 13.88 4.06 -3.18
CA TYR A 16 12.79 4.79 -2.55
C TYR A 16 11.47 4.05 -2.76
N TYR A 17 10.47 4.34 -1.93
CA TYR A 17 9.10 3.89 -2.14
C TYR A 17 8.40 4.84 -3.12
N ALA A 18 7.90 4.30 -4.23
CA ALA A 18 7.51 5.13 -5.37
C ALA A 18 6.20 5.93 -5.19
N PRO A 19 5.14 5.40 -4.54
CA PRO A 19 3.94 6.18 -4.27
C PRO A 19 4.24 7.38 -3.36
N ASP A 20 4.14 8.57 -3.95
CA ASP A 20 4.56 9.84 -3.37
C ASP A 20 3.40 10.85 -3.22
N PRO A 21 2.32 10.52 -2.47
CA PRO A 21 1.23 11.44 -2.20
C PRO A 21 1.77 12.73 -1.56
N SER A 22 1.10 13.85 -1.78
CA SER A 22 1.47 15.12 -1.15
C SER A 22 1.53 15.03 0.38
N SER A 23 0.77 14.10 0.96
CA SER A 23 0.72 13.78 2.38
C SER A 23 1.84 12.86 2.87
N GLN A 24 2.81 12.44 2.05
CA GLN A 24 3.84 11.43 2.38
C GLN A 24 4.61 11.66 3.69
N ILE A 25 4.73 12.92 4.12
CA ILE A 25 5.35 13.29 5.39
C ILE A 25 4.52 12.90 6.63
N ALA A 26 3.21 12.72 6.46
CA ALA A 26 2.22 12.48 7.50
C ALA A 26 1.41 11.18 7.32
N CYS A 27 1.13 10.76 6.08
CA CYS A 27 0.32 9.56 5.81
C CYS A 27 1.07 8.28 6.20
N THR A 28 0.29 7.21 6.43
CA THR A 28 0.82 5.90 6.80
C THR A 28 0.75 4.93 5.61
N ILE A 29 1.55 3.86 5.67
CA ILE A 29 1.51 2.80 4.64
C ILE A 29 0.17 2.07 4.61
N GLY A 30 -0.42 1.78 5.76
CA GLY A 30 -1.75 1.16 5.83
C GLY A 30 -2.82 2.07 5.23
N GLY A 31 -2.78 3.37 5.53
CA GLY A 31 -3.68 4.36 4.92
C GLY A 31 -3.49 4.47 3.40
N ASN A 32 -2.25 4.45 2.92
CA ASN A 32 -1.99 4.43 1.48
C ASN A 32 -2.60 3.22 0.79
N VAL A 33 -2.51 2.04 1.38
CA VAL A 33 -3.15 0.82 0.87
C VAL A 33 -4.67 0.97 0.90
N ALA A 34 -5.23 1.41 2.02
CA ALA A 34 -6.67 1.62 2.17
C ALA A 34 -7.25 2.61 1.16
N GLU A 35 -6.48 3.62 0.74
CA GLU A 35 -6.89 4.64 -0.23
C GLU A 35 -6.38 4.38 -1.66
N ASN A 36 -5.62 3.30 -1.89
CA ASN A 36 -4.86 3.07 -3.12
C ASN A 36 -4.08 4.33 -3.57
N SER A 37 -3.38 4.95 -2.64
CA SER A 37 -2.75 6.27 -2.82
C SER A 37 -1.79 6.30 -4.00
N GLY A 38 -1.79 7.43 -4.71
CA GLY A 38 -0.82 7.77 -5.75
C GLY A 38 -0.03 9.03 -5.38
N GLY A 39 0.61 9.63 -6.37
CA GLY A 39 1.34 10.88 -6.23
C GLY A 39 1.70 11.47 -7.59
N VAL A 40 2.55 12.48 -7.60
CA VAL A 40 2.87 13.22 -8.85
C VAL A 40 3.60 12.33 -9.88
N HIS A 41 4.26 11.26 -9.43
CA HIS A 41 4.96 10.33 -10.31
C HIS A 41 4.17 9.04 -10.61
N CYS A 42 2.87 8.98 -10.29
CA CYS A 42 2.08 7.76 -10.49
C CYS A 42 1.98 7.32 -11.96
N LEU A 43 2.07 8.24 -12.92
CA LEU A 43 2.12 7.88 -14.34
C LEU A 43 3.35 7.03 -14.67
N LYS A 44 4.46 7.25 -13.97
CA LYS A 44 5.72 6.55 -14.19
C LYS A 44 5.82 5.26 -13.36
N TYR A 45 5.31 5.27 -12.13
CA TYR A 45 5.55 4.18 -11.16
C TYR A 45 4.28 3.50 -10.63
N GLY A 46 3.11 3.89 -11.11
CA GLY A 46 1.83 3.36 -10.65
C GLY A 46 1.39 3.91 -9.30
N LEU A 47 0.26 3.38 -8.84
CA LEU A 47 -0.35 3.62 -7.52
C LEU A 47 0.19 2.62 -6.47
N THR A 48 -0.29 2.76 -5.22
CA THR A 48 0.06 1.87 -4.11
C THR A 48 -0.13 0.39 -4.45
N VAL A 49 -1.25 0.00 -5.09
CA VAL A 49 -1.50 -1.40 -5.50
C VAL A 49 -0.40 -2.00 -6.40
N HIS A 50 0.32 -1.18 -7.17
CA HIS A 50 1.41 -1.62 -8.05
C HIS A 50 2.75 -1.76 -7.33
N ASN A 51 2.85 -1.23 -6.11
CA ASN A 51 4.07 -1.13 -5.31
C ASN A 51 4.00 -1.98 -4.02
N VAL A 52 2.98 -2.83 -3.89
CA VAL A 52 2.81 -3.76 -2.77
C VAL A 52 2.83 -5.20 -3.27
N GLU A 53 3.58 -6.06 -2.60
CA GLU A 53 3.63 -7.49 -2.94
C GLU A 53 2.53 -8.28 -2.24
N ALA A 54 2.28 -7.98 -0.98
CA ALA A 54 1.22 -8.60 -0.20
C ALA A 54 0.78 -7.64 0.91
N VAL A 55 -0.45 -7.82 1.38
CA VAL A 55 -0.98 -7.13 2.56
C VAL A 55 -1.52 -8.16 3.52
N LYS A 56 -1.18 -7.97 4.79
CA LYS A 56 -1.72 -8.71 5.91
C LYS A 56 -2.71 -7.82 6.66
N MET A 57 -3.90 -8.35 6.89
CA MET A 57 -5.08 -7.62 7.32
C MET A 57 -5.82 -8.44 8.38
N LEU A 58 -6.68 -7.79 9.17
CA LEU A 58 -7.58 -8.46 10.11
C LEU A 58 -9.03 -8.30 9.66
N THR A 59 -9.76 -9.41 9.62
CA THR A 59 -11.20 -9.40 9.40
C THR A 59 -11.93 -8.86 10.64
N ILE A 60 -13.24 -8.63 10.51
CA ILE A 60 -14.08 -8.17 11.63
C ILE A 60 -14.12 -9.17 12.81
N ASP A 61 -13.94 -10.46 12.51
CA ASP A 61 -13.85 -11.53 13.51
C ASP A 61 -12.46 -11.62 14.16
N GLY A 62 -11.52 -10.77 13.73
CA GLY A 62 -10.14 -10.74 14.21
C GLY A 62 -9.24 -11.81 13.58
N GLU A 63 -9.67 -12.42 12.47
CA GLU A 63 -8.88 -13.43 11.76
C GLU A 63 -7.84 -12.77 10.84
N GLU A 64 -6.64 -13.34 10.81
CA GLU A 64 -5.58 -12.88 9.91
C GLU A 64 -5.85 -13.35 8.48
N LEU A 65 -5.87 -12.40 7.55
CA LEU A 65 -5.93 -12.63 6.13
C LEU A 65 -4.66 -12.06 5.47
N ILE A 66 -4.01 -12.86 4.63
CA ILE A 66 -2.88 -12.43 3.81
C ILE A 66 -3.32 -12.54 2.35
N LEU A 67 -3.24 -11.42 1.63
CA LEU A 67 -3.50 -11.37 0.19
C LEU A 67 -2.23 -10.95 -0.53
N SER A 68 -1.91 -11.67 -1.61
CA SER A 68 -0.69 -11.49 -2.36
C SER A 68 -0.96 -11.16 -3.83
N ARG A 69 -0.02 -10.44 -4.44
CA ARG A 69 0.00 -10.18 -5.88
C ARG A 69 0.16 -11.45 -6.71
N GLN A 70 0.68 -12.52 -6.10
CA GLN A 70 0.83 -13.82 -6.73
C GLN A 70 -0.42 -14.70 -6.62
N ASP A 71 -1.45 -14.29 -5.88
CA ASP A 71 -2.69 -15.06 -5.77
C ASP A 71 -3.43 -15.09 -7.12
N GLU A 72 -3.81 -16.28 -7.55
CA GLU A 72 -4.61 -16.47 -8.77
C GLU A 72 -6.10 -16.15 -8.53
N GLY A 73 -6.83 -15.82 -9.60
CA GLY A 73 -8.28 -15.62 -9.55
C GLY A 73 -8.68 -14.14 -9.53
N LEU A 74 -9.56 -13.75 -8.60
CA LEU A 74 -10.28 -12.47 -8.63
C LEU A 74 -9.41 -11.23 -8.35
N GLY A 75 -8.13 -11.40 -8.02
CA GLY A 75 -7.24 -10.28 -7.69
C GLY A 75 -7.66 -9.57 -6.42
N LEU A 76 -7.88 -10.33 -5.33
CA LEU A 76 -8.39 -9.78 -4.07
C LEU A 76 -7.47 -8.72 -3.47
N LEU A 77 -6.14 -8.81 -3.66
CA LEU A 77 -5.23 -7.73 -3.25
C LEU A 77 -5.62 -6.38 -3.87
N ALA A 78 -5.98 -6.37 -5.15
CA ALA A 78 -6.41 -5.16 -5.84
C ALA A 78 -7.78 -4.68 -5.35
N LEU A 79 -8.70 -5.60 -5.04
CA LEU A 79 -9.99 -5.27 -4.42
C LEU A 79 -9.82 -4.59 -3.04
N MET A 80 -8.85 -5.03 -2.24
CA MET A 80 -8.62 -4.47 -0.90
C MET A 80 -7.93 -3.11 -0.92
N ASN A 81 -7.15 -2.81 -1.96
CA ASN A 81 -6.56 -1.49 -2.14
C ASN A 81 -7.64 -0.49 -2.56
N GLY A 82 -7.84 0.59 -1.80
CA GLY A 82 -8.96 1.52 -2.02
C GLY A 82 -10.24 1.15 -1.27
N SER A 83 -10.16 0.23 -0.29
CA SER A 83 -11.30 -0.17 0.55
C SER A 83 -11.71 0.85 1.61
N GLU A 84 -10.91 1.90 1.84
CA GLU A 84 -11.14 2.96 2.83
C GLU A 84 -11.36 2.42 4.26
N GLY A 85 -10.84 1.22 4.56
CA GLY A 85 -11.02 0.57 5.87
C GLY A 85 -12.43 -0.02 6.08
N LEU A 86 -13.23 -0.18 5.03
CA LEU A 86 -14.60 -0.68 5.11
C LEU A 86 -14.70 -2.21 5.07
N LEU A 87 -13.65 -2.90 4.61
CA LEU A 87 -13.66 -4.36 4.41
C LEU A 87 -12.86 -5.12 5.47
N VAL A 88 -11.69 -4.59 5.86
CA VAL A 88 -10.75 -5.15 6.84
C VAL A 88 -9.90 -4.03 7.43
N LEU A 89 -9.17 -4.34 8.50
CA LEU A 89 -8.18 -3.46 9.14
C LEU A 89 -6.74 -3.84 8.76
#